data_AF-A0A7S0VVB1-F1
#
_entry.id   AF-A0A7S0VVB1-F1
#
_cell.length_a   1.000
_cell.length_b   1.000
_cell.length_c   1.000
_cell.angle_alpha   90.00
_cell.angle_beta   90.00
_cell.angle_gamma   90.00
#
_symmetry.space_group_name_H-M   'P 1'
#
loop_
_entity.id
_entity.type
_entity.pdbx_description
1 polymer ?
#
loop_
_entity_poly.entity_id
_entity_poly.type
_entity_poly.pdbx_seq_one_letter_code
_entity_poly.pdbx_strand_id
1 'polypeptide(L)'
;GEEVGALRRNAEGMLSQALSCSRHADVEFLFDDGAKLVKGHRGLLCSASEEFGGMFRSGMVEERSGVVRVRGVSRASFKGFLEWVYLGKLVVGVWVCAVGACMRVRWQ
;
A
#
# COMPACT_ATOMS: atom_id res chain seq x y z
N GLY A 1 26.79 3.33 0.30
CA GLY A 1 27.34 2.67 -0.90
C GLY A 1 26.47 2.99 -2.09
N GLU A 2 27.06 3.14 -3.27
CA GLU A 2 26.38 3.48 -4.52
C GLU A 2 25.17 2.57 -4.83
N GLU A 3 25.30 1.27 -4.52
CA GLU A 3 24.24 0.27 -4.66
C GLU A 3 22.99 0.61 -3.83
N VAL A 4 23.18 1.03 -2.57
CA VAL A 4 22.09 1.46 -1.70
C VAL A 4 21.37 2.70 -2.28
N GLY A 5 22.12 3.57 -2.96
CA GLY A 5 21.56 4.73 -3.67
C GLY A 5 20.75 4.33 -4.90
N ALA A 6 21.20 3.33 -5.67
CA ALA A 6 20.48 2.82 -6.83
C ALA A 6 19.17 2.12 -6.44
N LEU A 7 19.21 1.27 -5.40
CA LEU A 7 18.02 0.61 -4.85
C LEU A 7 16.98 1.63 -4.39
N ARG A 8 17.43 2.70 -3.72
CA ARG A 8 16.55 3.78 -3.28
C ARG A 8 15.83 4.46 -4.45
N ARG A 9 16.55 4.79 -5.53
CA ARG A 9 15.93 5.42 -6.72
C ARG A 9 14.89 4.50 -7.37
N ASN A 10 15.16 3.20 -7.42
CA ASN A 10 14.20 2.23 -7.95
C ASN A 10 12.92 2.21 -7.10
N ALA A 11 13.06 2.19 -5.77
CA ALA A 11 11.92 2.24 -4.86
C ALA A 11 11.10 3.54 -4.99
N GLU A 12 11.76 4.69 -5.14
CA GLU A 12 11.11 5.98 -5.41
C GLU A 12 10.34 5.94 -6.74
N GLY A 13 10.89 5.31 -7.77
CA GLY A 13 10.22 5.09 -9.05
C GLY A 13 8.96 4.22 -8.90
N MET A 14 9.04 3.10 -8.18
CA MET A 14 7.89 2.22 -7.94
C MET A 14 6.79 2.93 -7.11
N LEU A 15 7.17 3.76 -6.14
CA LEU A 15 6.22 4.56 -5.37
C LEU A 15 5.53 5.60 -6.26
N SER A 16 6.31 6.29 -7.10
CA SER A 16 5.76 7.24 -8.07
C SER A 16 4.76 6.57 -9.02
N GLN A 17 5.07 5.36 -9.50
CA GLN A 17 4.17 4.55 -10.33
C GLN A 17 2.87 4.20 -9.61
N ALA A 18 2.93 3.86 -8.32
CA ALA A 18 1.77 3.54 -7.51
C ALA A 18 0.86 4.79 -7.31
N LEU A 19 1.46 5.93 -6.96
CA LEU A 19 0.74 7.17 -6.67
C LEU A 19 0.21 7.90 -7.92
N SER A 20 0.84 7.69 -9.08
CA SER A 20 0.41 8.25 -10.37
C SER A 20 -0.62 7.36 -11.09
N CYS A 21 -1.12 6.31 -10.44
CA CYS A 21 -2.06 5.34 -11.04
C CYS A 21 -1.52 4.69 -12.32
N SER A 22 -0.24 4.32 -12.34
CA SER A 22 0.37 3.69 -13.51
C SER A 22 -0.28 2.35 -13.85
N ARG A 23 -0.13 1.93 -15.11
CA ARG A 23 -0.56 0.61 -15.62
C ARG A 23 0.22 -0.58 -15.04
N HIS A 24 1.30 -0.32 -14.30
CA HIS A 24 2.16 -1.35 -13.71
C HIS A 24 1.70 -1.76 -12.30
N ALA A 25 0.78 -0.99 -11.71
CA ALA A 25 0.16 -1.33 -10.44
C ALA A 25 -0.93 -2.40 -10.63
N ASP A 26 -0.93 -3.44 -9.79
CA ASP A 26 -1.75 -4.64 -9.88
C ASP A 26 -2.76 -4.79 -8.71
N VAL A 27 -2.86 -3.75 -7.88
CA VAL A 27 -3.88 -3.59 -6.85
C VAL A 27 -4.35 -2.14 -6.75
N GLU A 28 -5.64 -1.98 -6.49
CA GLU A 28 -6.33 -0.71 -6.26
C GLU A 28 -6.93 -0.69 -4.86
N PHE A 29 -6.89 0.46 -4.20
CA PHE A 29 -7.46 0.66 -2.88
C PHE A 29 -8.71 1.53 -2.97
N LEU A 30 -9.83 0.97 -2.52
CA LEU A 30 -11.11 1.66 -2.45
C LEU A 30 -11.33 2.13 -1.01
N PHE A 31 -11.43 3.45 -0.83
CA PHE A 31 -11.73 4.05 0.47
C PHE A 31 -13.23 4.20 0.67
N ASP A 32 -13.65 4.42 1.92
CA ASP A 32 -15.05 4.65 2.28
C ASP A 32 -15.66 5.88 1.58
N ASP A 33 -14.83 6.78 1.07
CA ASP A 33 -15.24 7.93 0.24
C ASP A 33 -15.66 7.54 -1.20
N GLY A 34 -15.55 6.26 -1.56
CA GLY A 34 -15.94 5.71 -2.87
C GLY A 34 -14.92 5.94 -3.98
N ALA A 35 -13.80 6.62 -3.72
CA ALA A 35 -12.79 6.92 -4.73
C ALA A 35 -11.68 5.84 -4.77
N LYS A 36 -11.37 5.34 -5.98
CA LYS A 36 -10.33 4.31 -6.25
C LYS A 36 -8.89 4.83 -6.31
N LEU A 37 -8.64 6.07 -5.89
CA LEU A 37 -7.50 6.88 -6.37
C LEU A 37 -6.10 6.47 -5.86
N VAL A 38 -5.94 5.31 -5.20
CA VAL A 38 -4.62 4.83 -4.79
C VAL A 38 -4.40 3.44 -5.36
N LYS A 39 -3.30 3.26 -6.10
CA LYS A 39 -2.85 1.96 -6.60
C LYS A 39 -1.58 1.51 -5.88
N GLY A 40 -1.19 0.25 -6.06
CA GLY A 40 0.04 -0.31 -5.50
C GLY A 40 0.50 -1.56 -6.23
N HIS A 41 1.57 -2.16 -5.70
CA HIS A 41 2.15 -3.41 -6.20
C HIS A 41 2.02 -4.49 -5.13
N ARG A 42 1.31 -5.58 -5.43
CA ARG A 42 1.06 -6.70 -4.51
C ARG A 42 2.37 -7.27 -3.98
N GLY A 43 3.38 -7.45 -4.85
CA GLY A 43 4.68 -8.00 -4.45
C GLY A 43 5.36 -7.21 -3.34
N LEU A 44 5.36 -5.87 -3.42
CA LEU A 44 5.92 -5.01 -2.37
C LEU A 44 5.08 -5.05 -1.09
N LEU A 45 3.76 -5.03 -1.20
CA LEU A 45 2.87 -5.11 -0.03
C LEU A 45 3.02 -6.44 0.71
N CYS A 46 3.09 -7.56 -0.03
CA CYS A 46 3.36 -8.90 0.51
C CYS A 46 4.74 -8.99 1.18
N SER A 47 5.74 -8.27 0.64
CA SER A 47 7.07 -8.23 1.25
C SER A 47 7.10 -7.48 2.57
N ALA A 48 6.17 -6.53 2.76
CA ALA A 48 6.07 -5.71 3.96
C ALA A 48 5.13 -6.31 5.03
N SER A 49 4.19 -7.17 4.67
CA SER A 49 3.24 -7.78 5.62
C SER A 49 2.70 -9.14 5.14
N GLU A 50 2.72 -10.11 6.05
CA GLU A 50 2.20 -11.45 5.81
C GLU A 50 0.67 -11.45 5.61
N GLU A 51 -0.04 -10.50 6.22
CA GLU A 51 -1.49 -10.33 6.07
C GLU A 51 -1.86 -9.99 4.62
N PHE A 52 -1.11 -9.10 3.97
CA PHE A 52 -1.26 -8.85 2.53
C PHE A 52 -0.90 -10.10 1.71
N GLY A 53 0.14 -10.83 2.14
CA GLY A 53 0.48 -12.12 1.57
C GLY A 53 -0.67 -13.13 1.61
N GLY A 54 -1.32 -13.26 2.77
CA GLY A 54 -2.49 -14.12 2.96
C GLY A 54 -3.66 -13.66 2.10
N MET A 55 -3.97 -12.36 2.12
CA MET A 55 -5.04 -11.75 1.34
C MET A 55 -4.91 -12.07 -0.16
N PHE A 56 -3.74 -11.83 -0.76
CA PHE A 56 -3.51 -12.05 -2.19
C PHE A 56 -3.27 -13.51 -2.60
N ARG A 57 -3.29 -14.46 -1.65
CA ARG A 57 -3.18 -15.92 -1.91
C ARG A 57 -4.40 -16.72 -1.47
N SER A 58 -5.42 -16.05 -0.94
CA SER A 58 -6.55 -16.69 -0.26
C SER A 58 -7.66 -17.20 -1.19
N GLY A 59 -7.61 -16.90 -2.49
CA GLY A 59 -8.68 -17.15 -3.46
C GLY A 59 -9.86 -16.18 -3.35
N MET A 60 -9.77 -15.19 -2.45
CA MET A 60 -10.84 -14.23 -2.11
C MET A 60 -11.00 -13.12 -3.18
N VAL A 61 -12.02 -12.28 -3.01
CA VAL A 61 -12.37 -11.23 -3.98
C VAL A 61 -11.21 -10.26 -4.22
N GLU A 62 -10.39 -9.99 -3.24
CA GLU A 62 -9.21 -9.12 -3.33
C GLU A 62 -8.16 -9.68 -4.29
N GLU A 63 -7.93 -11.00 -4.25
CA GLU A 63 -7.02 -11.65 -5.20
C GLU A 63 -7.55 -11.53 -6.63
N ARG A 64 -8.85 -11.86 -6.83
CA ARG A 64 -9.48 -11.93 -8.15
C ARG A 64 -9.74 -10.56 -8.77
N SER A 65 -10.20 -9.60 -7.98
CA SER A 65 -10.55 -8.25 -8.46
C SER A 65 -9.36 -7.29 -8.46
N GLY A 66 -8.35 -7.55 -7.63
CA GLY A 66 -7.29 -6.59 -7.37
C GLY A 66 -7.77 -5.33 -6.67
N VAL A 67 -8.94 -5.35 -6.03
CA VAL A 67 -9.47 -4.21 -5.27
C VAL A 67 -9.51 -4.56 -3.80
N VAL A 68 -8.82 -3.76 -2.98
CA VAL A 68 -8.80 -3.87 -1.52
C VAL A 68 -9.60 -2.72 -0.92
N ARG A 69 -10.57 -3.02 -0.06
CA ARG A 69 -11.33 -1.99 0.65
C ARG A 69 -10.59 -1.54 1.90
N VAL A 70 -10.31 -0.25 2.00
CA VAL A 70 -9.63 0.37 3.15
C VAL A 70 -10.65 1.16 3.95
N ARG A 71 -10.90 0.72 5.19
CA ARG A 71 -11.89 1.33 6.09
C ARG A 71 -11.22 2.09 7.24
N GLY A 72 -11.77 3.23 7.61
CA GLY A 72 -11.34 3.98 8.80
C GLY A 72 -9.95 4.62 8.73
N VAL A 73 -9.34 4.69 7.54
CA VAL A 73 -8.02 5.32 7.31
C VAL A 73 -8.15 6.38 6.23
N SER A 74 -7.62 7.57 6.49
CA SER A 74 -7.61 8.64 5.48
C SER A 74 -6.67 8.29 4.33
N ARG A 75 -6.97 8.78 3.12
CA ARG A 75 -6.09 8.62 1.94
C ARG A 75 -4.69 9.17 2.18
N ALA A 76 -4.58 10.29 2.91
CA ALA A 76 -3.29 10.90 3.25
C ALA A 76 -2.47 9.96 4.15
N SER A 77 -3.09 9.41 5.19
CA SER A 77 -2.45 8.44 6.08
C SER A 77 -2.03 7.16 5.32
N PHE A 78 -2.86 6.69 4.40
CA PHE A 78 -2.54 5.51 3.58
C PHE A 78 -1.39 5.76 2.59
N LYS A 79 -1.29 6.97 2.02
CA LYS A 79 -0.13 7.36 1.21
C LYS A 79 1.17 7.36 2.02
N GLY A 80 1.13 7.87 3.25
CA GLY A 80 2.28 7.79 4.16
C GLY A 80 2.66 6.35 4.52
N PHE A 81 1.68 5.45 4.63
CA PHE A 81 1.95 4.01 4.75
C PHE A 81 2.65 3.44 3.51
N LEU A 82 2.20 3.78 2.29
CA LEU A 82 2.89 3.36 1.06
C LEU A 82 4.31 3.94 0.97
N GLU A 83 4.53 5.18 1.37
CA GLU A 83 5.89 5.75 1.47
C GLU A 83 6.78 4.91 2.38
N TRP A 84 6.27 4.46 3.52
CA TRP A 84 6.99 3.56 4.42
C TRP A 84 7.25 2.20 3.79
N VAL A 85 6.25 1.57 3.16
CA VAL A 85 6.40 0.27 2.48
C VAL A 85 7.47 0.33 1.38
N TYR A 86 7.49 1.39 0.59
CA TYR A 86 8.39 1.48 -0.57
C TYR A 86 9.77 1.98 -0.18
N LEU A 87 9.86 3.00 0.69
CA LEU A 87 11.11 3.71 0.97
C LEU A 87 11.75 3.33 2.31
N GLY A 88 11.06 2.54 3.14
CA GLY A 88 11.47 2.22 4.51
C GLY A 88 11.47 3.45 5.44
N LYS A 89 10.77 4.52 5.05
CA LYS A 89 10.73 5.79 5.80
C LYS A 89 9.31 6.29 5.94
N LEU A 90 8.92 6.64 7.15
CA LEU A 90 7.68 7.36 7.42
C LEU A 90 8.01 8.85 7.45
N VAL A 91 7.52 9.65 6.49
CA VAL A 91 7.62 11.11 6.56
C VAL A 91 6.49 11.60 7.46
N VAL A 92 6.75 11.63 8.77
CA VAL A 92 5.74 11.95 9.78
C VAL A 92 5.52 13.47 9.83
N GLY A 93 4.72 13.98 8.89
CA GLY A 93 4.07 15.30 8.98
C GLY A 93 2.57 15.21 9.31
N VAL A 94 2.02 14.00 9.38
CA VAL A 94 0.60 13.74 9.67
C VAL A 94 0.53 12.84 10.90
N TRP A 95 -0.11 13.36 11.94
CA TRP A 95 -0.15 12.81 13.29
C TRP A 95 -0.57 11.34 13.34
N VAL A 96 0.19 10.58 14.11
CA VAL A 96 0.07 9.12 14.27
C VAL A 96 -1.18 8.81 15.08
N CYS A 97 -2.23 8.30 14.44
CA CYS A 97 -3.36 7.66 15.16
C CYS A 97 -3.70 6.25 14.65
N ALA A 98 -3.12 5.73 13.56
CA ALA A 98 -3.74 4.60 12.84
C ALA A 98 -2.87 3.37 12.56
N VAL A 99 -1.58 3.33 12.89
CA VAL A 99 -0.74 2.19 12.46
C VAL A 99 -0.94 0.95 13.37
N GLY A 100 -1.29 1.13 14.65
CA GLY A 100 -1.50 0.00 15.57
C GLY A 100 -2.91 -0.60 15.59
N ALA A 101 -3.92 0.10 15.05
CA ALA A 101 -5.33 -0.32 15.16
C ALA A 101 -5.87 -0.99 13.88
N CYS A 102 -5.19 -0.84 12.73
CA CYS A 102 -5.71 -1.31 11.44
C CYS A 102 -5.41 -2.81 11.16
N MET A 103 -4.52 -3.46 11.92
CA MET A 103 -4.22 -4.90 11.71
C MET A 103 -5.33 -5.85 12.21
N ARG A 104 -6.43 -5.32 12.77
CA ARG A 104 -7.64 -6.11 13.11
C ARG A 104 -8.81 -5.76 12.19
N VAL A 105 -8.57 -5.65 10.88
CA VAL A 105 -9.66 -5.73 9.91
C VAL A 105 -10.14 -7.18 9.90
N ARG A 106 -11.34 -7.40 10.45
CA ARG A 106 -12.06 -8.66 10.26
C ARG A 106 -12.49 -8.70 8.80
N TRP A 107 -11.76 -9.45 7.98
CA TRP A 107 -12.10 -9.72 6.59
C TRP A 107 -13.37 -10.59 6.58
N GLN A 108 -14.44 -10.07 5.99
CA GLN A 108 -15.73 -10.73 5.82
C GLN A 108 -16.01 -10.85 4.32
#